data_AF-A0A7K1U322-F1
#
_entry.id   AF-A0A7K1U322-F1
#
_cell.length_a   1.000
_cell.length_b   1.000
_cell.length_c   1.000
_cell.angle_alpha   90.00
_cell.angle_beta   90.00
_cell.angle_gamma   90.00
#
_symmetry.space_group_name_H-M   'P 1'
#
loop_
_entity.id
_entity.type
_entity.pdbx_description
1 polymer ?
#
loop_
_entity_poly.entity_id
_entity_poly.type
_entity_poly.pdbx_seq_one_letter_code
_entity_poly.pdbx_strand_id
1 'polypeptide(L)'
;MEMILTLFNSVVFISLALLHFYWAFGGTFGMHAVIPTDSSGGKLFMPGKIATITVALGLLAFAAINIGYAGWIETGLERGIIRYAMWCIVAIFTLRTIGDFRYVGFSKRLKGSTFAKMDTLYYSPLCLMLAITHILLIWL
;
A
#
# COMPACT_ATOMS: atom_id res chain seq x y z
N MET A 1 7.59 20.27 7.63
CA MET A 1 7.08 18.93 8.00
C MET A 1 6.43 18.23 6.81
N GLU A 2 5.54 18.92 6.09
CA GLU A 2 4.90 18.41 4.85
C GLU A 2 5.88 17.82 3.83
N MET A 3 7.01 18.48 3.57
CA MET A 3 8.05 17.97 2.65
C MET A 3 8.56 16.58 3.03
N ILE A 4 8.82 16.35 4.33
CA ILE A 4 9.34 15.07 4.82
C ILE A 4 8.28 13.98 4.66
N LEU A 5 7.03 14.26 5.03
CA LEU A 5 5.92 13.32 4.91
C LEU A 5 5.64 12.99 3.43
N THR A 6 5.68 14.00 2.56
CA THR A 6 5.50 13.86 1.12
C THR A 6 6.59 12.96 0.52
N LEU A 7 7.86 13.20 0.86
CA LEU A 7 8.97 12.35 0.41
C LEU A 7 8.84 10.93 0.91
N PHE A 8 8.57 10.76 2.20
CA PHE A 8 8.41 9.45 2.82
C PHE A 8 7.35 8.61 2.09
N ASN A 9 6.15 9.16 1.92
CA ASN A 9 5.04 8.48 1.24
C ASN A 9 5.37 8.15 -0.21
N SER A 10 5.97 9.11 -0.94
CA SER A 10 6.31 8.95 -2.35
C SER A 10 7.35 7.85 -2.56
N VAL A 11 8.42 7.84 -1.75
CA VAL A 11 9.46 6.81 -1.83
C VAL A 11 8.88 5.44 -1.52
N VAL A 12 8.02 5.31 -0.51
CA VAL A 12 7.36 4.04 -0.20
C VAL A 12 6.50 3.57 -1.36
N PHE A 13 5.62 4.42 -1.89
CA PHE A 13 4.74 4.04 -3.00
C PHE A 13 5.51 3.66 -4.27
N ILE A 14 6.52 4.44 -4.66
CA ILE A 14 7.34 4.16 -5.85
C ILE A 14 8.12 2.86 -5.64
N SER A 15 8.72 2.64 -4.47
CA SER A 15 9.47 1.40 -4.17
C SER A 15 8.56 0.17 -4.25
N LEU A 16 7.36 0.26 -3.69
CA LEU A 16 6.37 -0.82 -3.76
C LEU A 16 5.87 -1.04 -5.20
N ALA A 17 5.66 0.03 -5.98
CA ALA A 17 5.25 -0.09 -7.38
C ALA A 17 6.32 -0.82 -8.22
N LEU A 18 7.59 -0.46 -8.05
CA LEU A 18 8.71 -1.13 -8.71
C LEU A 18 8.79 -2.62 -8.34
N LEU A 19 8.58 -2.96 -7.07
CA LEU A 19 8.55 -4.35 -6.62
C LEU A 19 7.38 -5.14 -7.26
N HIS A 20 6.20 -4.52 -7.42
CA HIS A 20 5.08 -5.14 -8.10
C HIS A 20 5.34 -5.34 -9.59
N PHE A 21 5.93 -4.35 -10.28
CA PHE A 21 6.37 -4.56 -11.66
C PHE A 21 7.37 -5.71 -11.77
N TYR A 22 8.37 -5.75 -10.90
CA TYR A 22 9.34 -6.84 -10.85
C TYR A 22 8.65 -8.22 -10.72
N TRP A 23 7.68 -8.38 -9.80
CA TRP A 23 6.91 -9.62 -9.70
C TRP A 23 6.05 -9.91 -10.93
N ALA A 24 5.44 -8.88 -11.54
CA ALA A 24 4.65 -9.04 -12.77
C ALA A 24 5.47 -9.55 -13.96
N PHE A 25 6.78 -9.29 -13.98
CA PHE A 25 7.71 -9.76 -15.01
C PHE A 25 8.53 -11.00 -14.60
N GLY A 26 8.07 -11.76 -13.59
CA GLY A 26 8.64 -13.06 -13.22
C GLY A 26 9.65 -13.03 -12.06
N GLY A 27 9.78 -11.90 -11.39
CA GLY A 27 10.57 -11.78 -10.18
C GLY A 27 10.06 -12.66 -9.04
N THR A 28 10.96 -13.22 -8.24
CA THR A 28 10.63 -14.18 -7.17
C THR A 28 11.00 -13.70 -5.76
N PHE A 29 11.75 -12.60 -5.66
CA PHE A 29 12.17 -12.03 -4.38
C PHE A 29 11.00 -11.83 -3.42
N GLY A 30 11.06 -12.41 -2.22
CA GLY A 30 10.06 -12.23 -1.18
C GLY A 30 8.68 -12.85 -1.46
N MET A 31 8.46 -13.53 -2.59
CA MET A 31 7.13 -14.03 -3.00
C MET A 31 6.48 -15.00 -1.99
N HIS A 32 7.28 -15.76 -1.25
CA HIS A 32 6.81 -16.67 -0.20
C HIS A 32 6.27 -15.95 1.06
N ALA A 33 6.59 -14.66 1.21
CA ALA A 33 6.25 -13.85 2.38
C ALA A 33 5.14 -12.82 2.11
N VAL A 34 4.69 -12.67 0.87
CA VAL A 34 3.72 -11.64 0.44
C VAL A 34 2.40 -12.21 -0.04
N ILE A 35 2.33 -13.53 -0.25
CA ILE A 35 1.09 -14.25 -0.58
C ILE A 35 0.53 -14.91 0.68
N PRO A 36 -0.73 -14.59 1.07
CA PRO A 36 -1.42 -15.29 2.15
C PRO A 36 -1.49 -16.80 1.93
N THR A 37 -1.24 -17.56 2.99
CA THR A 37 -1.38 -19.03 3.00
C THR A 37 -2.41 -19.48 4.03
N ASP A 38 -3.03 -20.63 3.79
CA ASP A 38 -3.88 -21.31 4.76
C ASP A 38 -3.07 -21.98 5.89
N SER A 39 -3.78 -22.66 6.80
CA SER A 39 -3.19 -23.38 7.93
C SER A 39 -2.35 -24.60 7.54
N SER A 40 -2.54 -25.13 6.33
CA SER A 40 -1.73 -26.22 5.77
C SER A 40 -0.51 -25.72 4.97
N GLY A 41 -0.36 -24.40 4.80
CA GLY A 41 0.70 -23.77 4.02
C GLY A 41 0.38 -23.60 2.54
N GLY A 42 -0.83 -23.96 2.10
CA GLY A 42 -1.30 -23.73 0.73
C GLY A 42 -1.51 -22.24 0.46
N LYS A 43 -1.06 -21.74 -0.69
CA LYS A 43 -1.31 -20.35 -1.12
C LYS A 43 -2.81 -20.17 -1.39
N LEU A 44 -3.42 -19.13 -0.80
CA LEU A 44 -4.86 -18.88 -0.96
C LEU A 44 -5.23 -18.45 -2.39
N PHE A 45 -4.32 -17.73 -3.05
CA PHE A 45 -4.45 -17.37 -4.46
C PHE A 45 -3.07 -17.04 -5.02
N MET A 46 -2.97 -17.01 -6.35
CA MET A 46 -1.77 -16.53 -7.04
C MET A 46 -2.17 -15.32 -7.88
N PRO A 47 -1.62 -14.11 -7.62
CA PRO A 47 -1.95 -12.93 -8.40
C PRO A 47 -1.59 -13.15 -9.88
N GLY A 48 -2.53 -12.89 -10.78
CA GLY A 48 -2.25 -12.84 -12.21
C GLY A 48 -1.43 -11.60 -12.56
N LYS A 49 -0.66 -11.66 -13.65
CA LYS A 49 0.21 -10.55 -14.13
C LYS A 49 -0.55 -9.22 -14.25
N ILE A 50 -1.76 -9.25 -14.81
CA ILE A 50 -2.60 -8.06 -14.99
C ILE A 50 -2.93 -7.43 -13.64
N ALA A 51 -3.38 -8.23 -12.66
CA ALA A 51 -3.71 -7.74 -11.33
C ALA A 51 -2.49 -7.08 -10.65
N THR A 52 -1.32 -7.70 -10.76
CA THR A 52 -0.08 -7.15 -10.19
C THR A 52 0.33 -5.82 -10.83
N ILE A 53 0.19 -5.70 -12.16
CA ILE A 53 0.44 -4.44 -12.89
C ILE A 53 -0.56 -3.37 -12.45
N THR A 54 -1.85 -3.71 -12.30
CA THR A 54 -2.87 -2.77 -11.82
C THR A 54 -2.51 -2.21 -10.45
N VAL A 55 -2.01 -3.05 -9.52
CA VAL A 55 -1.54 -2.59 -8.21
C VAL A 55 -0.34 -1.65 -8.35
N ALA A 56 0.64 -1.99 -9.20
CA ALA A 56 1.81 -1.14 -9.44
C ALA A 56 1.40 0.26 -9.96
N LEU A 57 0.48 0.31 -10.93
CA LEU A 57 -0.04 1.56 -11.46
C LEU A 57 -0.84 2.36 -10.43
N GLY A 58 -1.66 1.69 -9.61
CA GLY A 58 -2.39 2.33 -8.51
C GLY A 58 -1.45 2.97 -7.49
N LEU A 59 -0.35 2.29 -7.13
CA LEU A 59 0.67 2.83 -6.23
C LEU A 59 1.39 4.06 -6.85
N LEU A 60 1.71 4.03 -8.15
CA LEU A 60 2.25 5.20 -8.84
C LEU A 60 1.26 6.36 -8.87
N ALA A 61 -0.03 6.09 -9.06
CA ALA A 61 -1.08 7.10 -9.01
C ALA A 61 -1.16 7.73 -7.60
N PHE A 62 -1.06 6.93 -6.53
CA PHE A 62 -1.01 7.44 -5.16
C PHE A 62 0.21 8.33 -4.91
N ALA A 63 1.39 7.95 -5.44
CA ALA A 63 2.57 8.80 -5.38
C ALA A 63 2.35 10.15 -6.09
N ALA A 64 1.79 10.12 -7.30
CA ALA A 64 1.48 11.34 -8.07
C ALA A 64 0.46 12.24 -7.35
N ILE A 65 -0.60 11.66 -6.77
CA ILE A 65 -1.60 12.40 -5.98
C ILE A 65 -0.94 13.05 -4.76
N ASN A 66 -0.10 12.31 -4.02
CA ASN A 66 0.60 12.82 -2.83
C ASN A 66 1.57 13.96 -3.18
N ILE A 67 2.37 13.81 -4.24
CA ILE A 67 3.29 14.86 -4.73
C ILE A 67 2.51 16.07 -5.27
N GLY A 68 1.42 15.82 -5.99
CA GLY A 68 0.53 16.86 -6.51
C GLY A 68 -0.18 17.64 -5.40
N TYR A 69 -0.60 16.97 -4.32
CA TYR A 69 -1.18 17.63 -3.14
C TYR A 69 -0.19 18.58 -2.47
N ALA A 70 1.10 18.21 -2.43
CA ALA A 70 2.18 19.07 -1.94
C ALA A 70 2.53 20.23 -2.90
N GLY A 71 1.93 20.29 -4.09
CA GLY A 71 2.15 21.35 -5.09
C GLY A 71 3.48 21.26 -5.83
N TRP A 72 4.14 20.10 -5.81
CA TRP A 72 5.46 19.94 -6.45
C TRP A 72 5.38 19.63 -7.95
N ILE A 73 4.22 19.18 -8.40
CA ILE A 73 3.89 18.98 -9.80
C ILE A 73 2.53 19.60 -10.10
N GLU A 74 2.38 20.11 -11.31
CA GLU A 74 1.07 20.52 -11.80
C GLU A 74 0.28 19.29 -12.23
N THR A 75 -0.83 19.02 -11.55
CA THR A 75 -1.69 17.87 -11.86
C THR A 75 -2.77 18.20 -12.89
N GLY A 76 -3.03 19.49 -13.14
CA GLY A 76 -4.18 19.96 -13.91
C GLY A 76 -5.55 19.67 -13.26
N LEU A 77 -5.56 19.12 -12.03
CA LEU A 77 -6.77 18.78 -11.30
C LEU A 77 -7.13 19.89 -10.31
N GLU A 78 -8.43 20.08 -10.10
CA GLU A 78 -8.92 20.98 -9.06
C GLU A 78 -8.47 20.49 -7.67
N ARG A 79 -8.09 21.42 -6.79
CA ARG A 79 -7.62 21.12 -5.43
C ARG A 79 -8.60 20.26 -4.63
N GLY A 80 -9.91 20.44 -4.84
CA GLY A 80 -10.95 19.62 -4.22
C GLY A 80 -10.82 18.14 -4.58
N ILE A 81 -10.60 17.83 -5.86
CA ILE A 81 -10.44 16.46 -6.37
C ILE A 81 -9.22 15.79 -5.75
N ILE A 82 -8.08 16.48 -5.70
CA ILE A 82 -6.85 15.94 -5.09
C ILE A 82 -7.07 15.68 -3.60
N ARG A 83 -7.77 16.57 -2.89
CA ARG A 83 -8.10 16.38 -1.48
C ARG A 83 -9.00 15.17 -1.24
N TYR A 84 -10.02 14.94 -2.09
CA TYR A 84 -10.83 13.73 -2.02
C TYR A 84 -10.00 12.47 -2.29
N ALA A 85 -9.10 12.52 -3.28
CA ALA A 85 -8.20 11.42 -3.58
C ALA A 85 -7.26 11.08 -2.41
N MET A 86 -6.74 12.09 -1.69
CA MET A 86 -5.98 11.89 -0.46
C MET A 86 -6.80 11.16 0.62
N TRP A 87 -8.07 11.53 0.82
CA TRP A 87 -8.97 10.80 1.72
C TRP A 87 -9.27 9.37 1.26
N CYS A 88 -9.37 9.13 -0.05
CA CYS A 88 -9.50 7.77 -0.59
C CYS A 88 -8.26 6.92 -0.25
N ILE A 89 -7.05 7.48 -0.36
CA ILE A 89 -5.81 6.80 0.05
C ILE A 89 -5.85 6.44 1.53
N VAL A 90 -6.24 7.40 2.40
CA VAL A 90 -6.42 7.14 3.84
C VAL A 90 -7.39 5.99 4.08
N ALA A 91 -8.54 5.99 3.41
CA ALA A 91 -9.55 4.93 3.56
C ALA A 91 -8.99 3.55 3.14
N ILE A 92 -8.34 3.46 1.98
CA ILE A 92 -7.76 2.20 1.47
C ILE A 92 -6.74 1.63 2.45
N PHE A 93 -5.79 2.43 2.92
CA PHE A 93 -4.74 1.96 3.83
C PHE A 93 -5.24 1.69 5.25
N THR A 94 -6.27 2.41 5.71
CA THR A 94 -6.95 2.12 6.98
C THR A 94 -7.68 0.78 6.90
N LEU A 95 -8.47 0.55 5.83
CA LEU A 95 -9.15 -0.72 5.60
C LEU A 95 -8.15 -1.87 5.50
N ARG A 96 -7.01 -1.66 4.83
CA ARG A 96 -5.94 -2.67 4.74
C ARG A 96 -5.29 -2.95 6.09
N THR A 97 -5.19 -1.95 6.97
CA THR A 97 -4.66 -2.11 8.33
C THR A 97 -5.60 -2.93 9.21
N ILE A 98 -6.91 -2.69 9.10
CA ILE A 98 -7.94 -3.50 9.78
C ILE A 98 -7.91 -4.94 9.22
N GLY A 99 -7.93 -5.05 7.89
CA GLY A 99 -7.86 -6.31 7.15
C GLY A 99 -9.21 -7.03 7.06
N ASP A 100 -9.16 -8.35 6.97
CA ASP A 100 -10.33 -9.22 6.66
C ASP A 100 -10.81 -10.05 7.86
N PHE A 101 -10.29 -9.78 9.06
CA PHE A 101 -10.54 -10.54 10.29
C PHE A 101 -10.15 -12.03 10.23
N ARG A 102 -9.41 -12.45 9.19
CA ARG A 102 -9.06 -13.85 8.97
C ARG A 102 -7.58 -14.04 8.65
N TYR A 103 -7.10 -13.51 7.53
CA TYR A 103 -5.73 -13.71 7.01
C TYR A 103 -4.87 -12.45 7.01
N VAL A 104 -5.48 -11.27 6.95
CA VAL A 104 -4.82 -9.99 6.67
C VAL A 104 -5.16 -8.96 7.75
N GLY A 105 -4.23 -8.04 8.04
CA GLY A 105 -4.46 -6.90 8.93
C GLY A 105 -4.19 -7.22 10.40
N PHE A 106 -4.36 -6.22 11.27
CA PHE A 106 -4.20 -6.41 12.72
C PHE A 106 -5.28 -7.33 13.30
N SER A 107 -6.46 -7.37 12.70
CA SER A 107 -7.57 -8.20 13.15
C SER A 107 -7.50 -9.66 12.68
N LYS A 108 -6.43 -10.07 12.00
CA LYS A 108 -6.28 -11.46 11.50
C LYS A 108 -6.24 -12.50 12.61
N ARG A 109 -6.87 -13.65 12.35
CA ARG A 109 -6.93 -14.81 13.26
C ARG A 109 -5.82 -15.82 12.95
N LEU A 110 -5.52 -16.07 11.68
CA LEU A 110 -4.42 -16.95 11.30
C LEU A 110 -3.09 -16.21 11.42
N LYS A 111 -2.25 -16.66 12.36
CA LYS A 111 -0.94 -16.04 12.67
C LYS A 111 0.27 -16.94 12.41
N GLY A 112 0.04 -18.21 12.05
CA GLY A 112 1.10 -19.22 11.91
C GLY A 112 1.96 -19.09 10.65
N SER A 113 1.45 -18.45 9.59
CA SER A 113 2.14 -18.37 8.30
C SER A 113 3.23 -17.31 8.27
N THR A 114 4.21 -17.48 7.38
CA THR A 114 5.25 -16.47 7.10
C THR A 114 4.62 -15.14 6.70
N PHE A 115 3.58 -15.17 5.85
CA PHE A 115 2.81 -13.98 5.49
C PHE A 115 2.22 -13.29 6.73
N ALA A 116 1.55 -14.02 7.63
CA ALA A 116 0.90 -13.41 8.79
C ALA A 116 1.91 -12.77 9.76
N LYS A 117 3.10 -13.36 9.90
CA LYS A 117 4.20 -12.77 10.68
C LYS A 117 4.68 -11.46 10.06
N MET A 118 4.95 -11.46 8.76
CA MET A 118 5.39 -10.27 8.02
C MET A 118 4.31 -9.18 7.96
N ASP A 119 3.04 -9.58 7.85
CA ASP A 119 1.91 -8.66 7.87
C ASP A 119 1.74 -7.96 9.23
N THR A 120 2.05 -8.66 10.33
CA THR A 120 2.05 -8.07 11.67
C THR A 120 3.22 -7.12 11.89
N LEU A 121 4.42 -7.53 11.45
CA LEU A 121 5.65 -6.81 11.77
C LEU A 121 5.93 -5.63 10.82
N TYR A 122 5.53 -5.75 9.54
CA TYR A 122 5.91 -4.79 8.51
C TYR A 122 4.72 -4.26 7.70
N TYR A 123 3.88 -5.13 7.13
CA TYR A 123 2.91 -4.66 6.13
C TYR A 123 1.77 -3.84 6.73
N SER A 124 1.12 -4.33 7.79
CA SER A 124 0.04 -3.59 8.44
C SER A 124 0.54 -2.32 9.16
N PRO A 125 1.69 -2.33 9.87
CA PRO A 125 2.29 -1.10 10.40
C PRO A 125 2.63 -0.07 9.32
N LEU A 126 3.16 -0.50 8.17
CA LEU A 126 3.43 0.40 7.05
C LEU A 126 2.14 1.02 6.50
N CYS A 127 1.08 0.23 6.34
CA CYS A 127 -0.22 0.73 5.91
C CYS A 127 -0.80 1.76 6.90
N LEU A 128 -0.70 1.48 8.21
CA LEU A 128 -1.15 2.42 9.23
C LEU A 128 -0.36 3.73 9.16
N MET A 129 0.96 3.65 9.02
CA MET A 129 1.82 4.83 8.91
C MET A 129 1.49 5.65 7.66
N LEU A 130 1.24 5.02 6.51
CA LEU A 130 0.78 5.70 5.31
C LEU A 130 -0.56 6.41 5.54
N ALA A 131 -1.52 5.77 6.21
CA ALA A 131 -2.81 6.40 6.54
C ALA A 131 -2.62 7.62 7.47
N ILE A 132 -1.85 7.48 8.55
CA ILE A 132 -1.60 8.57 9.51
C ILE A 132 -0.88 9.74 8.85
N THR A 133 0.16 9.48 8.06
CA THR A 133 0.92 10.54 7.39
C THR A 133 0.09 11.30 6.35
N HIS A 134 -0.82 10.63 5.63
CA HIS A 134 -1.77 11.30 4.74
C HIS A 134 -2.79 12.12 5.52
N ILE A 135 -3.30 11.61 6.65
CA ILE A 135 -4.14 12.39 7.56
C ILE A 135 -3.39 13.67 7.98
N LEU A 136 -2.15 13.53 8.48
CA LEU A 136 -1.34 14.69 8.89
C LEU A 136 -1.13 15.69 7.75
N LEU A 137 -0.84 15.23 6.53
CA LEU A 137 -0.74 16.11 5.35
C LEU A 137 -2.04 16.87 5.04
N ILE A 138 -3.21 16.30 5.31
CA ILE A 138 -4.51 16.96 5.08
C ILE A 138 -4.80 18.03 6.15
N TRP A 139 -4.27 17.88 7.37
CA TRP A 139 -4.52 18.77 8.51
C TRP A 139 -3.49 19.87 8.71
N LEU A 140 -2.29 19.73 8.12
CA LEU A 140 -1.26 20.77 8.08
C LEU A 140 -1.57 21.78 6.96
#